data_AF-A0A7S0V3M0-F1
#
_entry.id   AF-A0A7S0V3M0-F1
#
_cell.length_a   1.000
_cell.length_b   1.000
_cell.length_c   1.000
_cell.angle_alpha   90.00
_cell.angle_beta   90.00
_cell.angle_gamma   90.00
#
_symmetry.space_group_name_H-M   'P 1'
#
loop_
_entity.id
_entity.type
_entity.pdbx_description
1 polymer ?
#
loop_
_entity_poly.entity_id
_entity_poly.type
_entity_poly.pdbx_seq_one_letter_code
_entity_poly.pdbx_strand_id
1 'polypeptide(L)'
;WDYAGAGVFAVGLILEAVADQQKFEFRNDEANKGKMCTVGSWSWSRHPNYFGEMLVWLGVFCIAVGAGLGWVWLLLAALSPVFVIVLLLFVSGIPILEAKAARDHGEEEEYRKYIAETSVLVPVPPQLH
;
A
#
# COMPACT_ATOMS: atom_id res chain seq x y z
N TRP A 1 -2.09 -18.39 16.15
CA TRP A 1 -2.63 -17.13 15.60
C TRP A 1 -1.64 -16.00 15.80
N ASP A 2 -1.05 -15.88 16.98
CA ASP A 2 -0.10 -14.80 17.31
C ASP A 2 1.13 -14.76 16.40
N TYR A 3 1.78 -15.90 16.14
CA TYR A 3 2.91 -15.96 15.20
C TYR A 3 2.53 -15.63 13.75
N ALA A 4 1.31 -16.00 13.34
CA ALA A 4 0.82 -15.67 12.01
C ALA A 4 0.50 -14.17 11.89
N GLY A 5 -0.16 -13.59 12.90
CA GLY A 5 -0.44 -12.15 12.95
C GLY A 5 0.83 -11.31 13.05
N ALA A 6 1.82 -11.74 13.84
CA ALA A 6 3.13 -11.11 13.91
C ALA A 6 3.88 -11.20 12.57
N GLY A 7 3.77 -12.33 11.86
CA GLY A 7 4.32 -12.49 10.51
C GLY A 7 3.68 -11.52 9.51
N VAL A 8 2.34 -11.43 9.49
CA VAL A 8 1.61 -10.50 8.62
C VAL A 8 1.98 -9.06 8.93
N PHE A 9 2.04 -8.70 10.22
CA PHE A 9 2.48 -7.37 10.67
C PHE A 9 3.89 -7.04 10.18
N ALA A 10 4.86 -7.95 10.38
CA ALA A 10 6.24 -7.74 9.99
C ALA A 10 6.39 -7.59 8.47
N VAL A 11 5.69 -8.41 7.69
CA VAL A 11 5.67 -8.29 6.22
C VAL A 11 5.08 -6.95 5.79
N GLY A 12 3.96 -6.54 6.40
CA GLY A 12 3.35 -5.25 6.12
C GLY A 12 4.29 -4.08 6.40
N LEU A 13 4.91 -4.09 7.58
CA LEU A 13 5.83 -3.05 8.02
C LEU A 13 7.08 -2.96 7.12
N ILE A 14 7.65 -4.11 6.74
CA ILE A 14 8.81 -4.15 5.84
C ILE A 14 8.43 -3.60 4.46
N LEU A 15 7.28 -4.01 3.92
CA LEU A 15 6.83 -3.55 2.61
C LEU A 15 6.57 -2.04 2.61
N GLU A 16 5.90 -1.53 3.64
CA GLU A 16 5.64 -0.09 3.82
C GLU A 16 6.95 0.70 3.91
N ALA A 17 7.85 0.29 4.79
CA ALA A 17 9.14 0.96 4.98
C ALA A 17 10.00 0.94 3.72
N VAL A 18 10.07 -0.20 3.01
CA VAL A 18 10.83 -0.32 1.76
C VAL A 18 10.20 0.54 0.66
N ALA A 19 8.87 0.52 0.51
CA ALA A 19 8.18 1.33 -0.49
C ALA A 19 8.41 2.83 -0.26
N ASP A 20 8.29 3.30 0.98
CA ASP A 20 8.50 4.70 1.31
C ASP A 20 9.96 5.11 1.14
N GLN A 21 10.91 4.25 1.53
CA GLN A 21 12.33 4.50 1.31
C GLN A 21 12.66 4.60 -0.19
N GLN A 22 12.16 3.68 -1.01
CA GLN A 22 12.34 3.74 -2.48
C GLN A 22 11.78 5.03 -3.07
N LYS A 23 10.60 5.46 -2.62
CA LYS A 23 9.99 6.72 -3.06
C LYS A 23 10.80 7.93 -2.61
N PHE A 24 11.33 7.91 -1.40
CA PHE A 24 12.17 8.97 -0.85
C PHE A 24 13.45 9.12 -1.65
N GLU A 25 14.17 8.03 -1.88
CA GLU A 25 15.39 8.01 -2.69
C GLU A 25 15.11 8.48 -4.12
N PHE A 26 14.06 7.96 -4.75
CA PHE A 26 13.67 8.35 -6.10
C PHE A 26 13.41 9.86 -6.22
N ARG A 27 12.69 10.45 -5.25
CA ARG A 27 12.34 11.88 -5.27
C ARG A 27 13.52 12.81 -4.94
N ASN A 28 14.54 12.32 -4.24
CA ASN A 28 15.72 13.12 -3.90
C ASN A 28 16.74 13.19 -5.04
N ASP A 29 16.64 12.31 -6.04
CA ASP A 29 17.45 12.38 -7.24
C ASP A 29 16.96 13.49 -8.17
N GLU A 30 17.85 14.43 -8.53
CA GLU A 30 17.52 15.53 -9.43
C GLU A 30 17.12 15.06 -10.83
N ALA A 31 17.63 13.91 -11.29
CA ALA A 31 17.28 13.33 -12.58
C ALA A 31 15.83 12.83 -12.65
N ASN A 32 15.17 12.70 -11.50
CA ASN A 32 13.80 12.22 -11.35
C ASN A 32 12.80 13.33 -11.01
N LYS A 33 13.23 14.60 -11.00
CA LYS A 33 12.32 15.74 -10.77
C LYS A 33 11.19 15.72 -11.80
N GLY A 34 9.95 15.74 -11.29
CA GLY A 34 8.75 15.70 -12.11
C GLY A 34 8.42 14.32 -12.70
N LYS A 35 9.12 13.25 -12.33
CA LYS A 35 8.80 11.89 -12.77
C LYS A 35 8.02 11.13 -11.69
N MET A 36 7.29 10.11 -12.13
CA MET A 36 6.63 9.16 -11.26
C MET A 36 7.61 8.08 -10.79
N CYS A 37 7.51 7.69 -9.53
CA CYS A 37 8.31 6.59 -8.99
C CYS A 37 7.78 5.27 -9.55
N THR A 38 8.57 4.60 -10.38
CA THR A 38 8.24 3.33 -11.03
C THR A 38 9.25 2.24 -10.70
N VAL A 39 10.06 2.42 -9.65
CA VAL A 39 11.15 1.51 -9.27
C VAL A 39 10.78 0.60 -8.09
N GLY A 40 11.40 -0.58 -8.02
CA GLY A 40 11.23 -1.50 -6.91
C GLY A 40 9.77 -1.95 -6.74
N SER A 41 9.22 -1.85 -5.53
CA SER A 41 7.83 -2.23 -5.27
C SER A 41 6.82 -1.35 -6.00
N TRP A 42 7.21 -0.13 -6.39
CA TRP A 42 6.36 0.76 -7.19
C TRP A 42 6.19 0.26 -8.63
N SER A 43 7.06 -0.61 -9.12
CA SER A 43 6.85 -1.30 -10.41
C SER A 43 5.82 -2.42 -10.32
N TRP A 44 5.48 -2.90 -9.11
CA TRP A 44 4.56 -4.03 -8.90
C TRP A 44 3.17 -3.58 -8.46
N SER A 45 3.08 -2.40 -7.83
CA SER A 45 1.85 -1.77 -7.39
C SER A 45 2.02 -0.26 -7.41
N ARG A 46 0.95 0.47 -7.72
CA ARG A 46 0.90 1.93 -7.67
C ARG A 46 0.86 2.48 -6.25
N HIS A 47 0.41 1.68 -5.28
CA HIS A 47 0.32 2.05 -3.87
C HIS A 47 0.84 0.90 -2.97
N PRO A 48 2.12 0.49 -3.10
CA PRO A 48 2.66 -0.64 -2.37
C PRO A 48 2.76 -0.34 -0.87
N ASN A 49 3.02 0.92 -0.50
CA ASN A 49 3.02 1.36 0.89
C ASN A 49 1.64 1.21 1.56
N TYR A 50 0.55 1.53 0.85
CA TYR A 50 -0.81 1.34 1.36
C TYR A 50 -1.14 -0.14 1.55
N PHE A 51 -0.63 -1.02 0.68
CA PHE A 51 -0.76 -2.45 0.90
C PHE A 51 -0.03 -2.90 2.17
N GLY A 52 1.16 -2.36 2.42
CA GLY A 52 1.93 -2.59 3.64
C GLY A 52 1.17 -2.17 4.89
N GLU A 53 0.63 -0.94 4.88
CA GLU A 53 -0.17 -0.40 5.98
C GLU A 53 -1.42 -1.26 6.26
N MET A 54 -2.13 -1.72 5.23
CA MET A 54 -3.26 -2.64 5.41
C MET A 54 -2.83 -3.96 6.08
N LEU A 55 -1.68 -4.53 5.69
CA LEU A 55 -1.15 -5.75 6.31
C LEU A 55 -0.74 -5.52 7.76
N VAL A 56 -0.17 -4.36 8.10
CA VAL A 56 0.14 -3.98 9.48
C VAL A 56 -1.11 -4.07 10.35
N TRP A 57 -2.21 -3.43 9.94
CA TRP A 57 -3.46 -3.41 10.72
C TRP A 57 -4.18 -4.76 10.74
N LEU A 58 -4.10 -5.54 9.66
CA LEU A 58 -4.59 -6.92 9.63
C LEU A 58 -3.78 -7.82 10.58
N GLY A 59 -2.46 -7.64 10.63
CA GLY A 59 -1.58 -8.37 11.55
C GLY A 59 -1.91 -8.10 13.01
N VAL A 60 -2.12 -6.83 13.38
CA VAL A 60 -2.58 -6.43 14.72
C VAL A 60 -3.93 -7.09 15.05
N PHE A 61 -4.87 -7.08 14.11
CA PHE A 61 -6.16 -7.72 14.30
C PHE A 61 -6.04 -9.24 14.50
N CYS A 62 -5.20 -9.92 13.72
CA CYS A 62 -4.96 -11.36 13.88
C CYS A 62 -4.37 -11.71 15.26
N ILE A 63 -3.51 -10.86 15.82
CA ILE A 63 -2.98 -11.03 17.18
C ILE A 63 -4.11 -10.85 18.20
N ALA A 64 -4.97 -9.84 18.03
CA ALA A 64 -6.11 -9.61 18.93
C ALA A 64 -7.11 -10.78 18.93
N VAL A 65 -7.33 -11.44 17.78
CA VAL A 65 -8.14 -12.67 17.69
C VAL A 65 -7.51 -13.82 18.50
N GLY A 66 -6.18 -13.95 18.45
CA GLY A 66 -5.45 -14.98 19.18
C GLY A 66 -5.51 -14.83 20.71
N ALA A 67 -5.71 -13.60 21.20
CA ALA A 67 -5.77 -13.28 22.63
C ALA A 67 -7.02 -13.80 23.36
N GLY A 68 -7.96 -14.47 22.67
CA GLY A 68 -9.15 -15.07 23.30
C GLY A 68 -10.15 -14.05 23.84
N LEU A 69 -10.15 -12.84 23.27
CA LEU A 69 -11.07 -11.77 23.66
C LEU A 69 -12.53 -12.14 23.36
N GLY A 70 -13.45 -11.66 24.18
CA GLY A 70 -14.89 -11.80 23.92
C GLY A 70 -15.31 -11.13 22.61
N TRP A 71 -16.38 -11.60 21.98
CA TRP A 71 -16.82 -11.18 20.64
C TRP A 71 -16.99 -9.66 20.47
N VAL A 72 -17.45 -8.94 21.50
CA VAL A 72 -17.57 -7.47 21.47
C VAL A 72 -16.21 -6.79 21.29
N TRP A 73 -15.17 -7.28 21.98
CA TRP A 73 -13.82 -6.74 21.88
C TRP A 73 -13.18 -7.05 20.52
N LEU A 74 -13.51 -8.19 19.91
CA LEU A 74 -13.08 -8.50 18.55
C LEU A 74 -13.73 -7.57 17.52
N LEU A 75 -15.00 -7.22 17.69
CA LEU A 75 -15.66 -6.22 16.84
C LEU A 75 -14.98 -4.86 16.96
N LEU A 76 -14.67 -4.42 18.18
CA LEU A 76 -13.95 -3.18 18.42
C LEU A 76 -12.53 -3.22 17.82
N ALA A 77 -11.82 -4.34 17.94
CA ALA A 77 -10.51 -4.52 17.32
C ALA A 77 -10.58 -4.47 15.79
N ALA A 78 -11.65 -5.01 15.18
CA ALA A 78 -11.86 -4.97 13.73
C ALA A 78 -12.17 -3.57 13.20
N LEU A 79 -12.65 -2.64 14.03
CA LEU A 79 -12.91 -1.26 13.59
C LEU A 79 -11.65 -0.58 13.08
N SER A 80 -10.49 -0.86 13.67
CA SER A 80 -9.22 -0.25 13.29
C SER A 80 -8.78 -0.60 11.85
N PRO A 81 -8.60 -1.87 11.46
CA PRO A 81 -8.23 -2.21 10.08
C PRO A 81 -9.31 -1.79 9.08
N VAL A 82 -10.60 -1.94 9.41
CA VAL A 82 -11.69 -1.50 8.53
C VAL A 82 -11.62 0.00 8.28
N PHE A 83 -11.43 0.79 9.33
CA PHE A 83 -11.31 2.24 9.23
C PHE A 83 -10.13 2.66 8.36
N VAL A 84 -8.94 2.08 8.57
CA VAL A 84 -7.75 2.39 7.78
C VAL A 84 -7.94 2.00 6.31
N ILE A 85 -8.44 0.79 6.04
CA ILE A 85 -8.73 0.34 4.67
C ILE A 85 -9.71 1.29 3.98
N VAL A 86 -10.78 1.72 4.66
CA VAL A 86 -11.75 2.66 4.09
C VAL A 86 -11.12 4.02 3.79
N LEU A 87 -10.29 4.55 4.68
CA LEU A 87 -9.59 5.82 4.46
C LEU A 87 -8.66 5.76 3.24
N LEU A 88 -7.88 4.68 3.13
CA LEU A 88 -6.93 4.45 2.03
C LEU A 88 -7.65 4.23 0.69
N LEU A 89 -8.76 3.50 0.67
CA LEU A 89 -9.46 3.18 -0.57
C LEU A 89 -10.39 4.29 -1.07
N PHE A 90 -11.02 5.05 -0.16
CA PHE A 90 -12.16 5.89 -0.55
C PHE A 90 -12.05 7.36 -0.18
N VAL A 91 -11.32 7.72 0.88
CA VAL A 91 -11.35 9.09 1.41
C VAL A 91 -10.14 9.90 0.96
N SER A 92 -8.95 9.54 1.44
CA SER A 92 -7.74 10.35 1.26
C SER A 92 -6.63 9.63 0.49
N GLY A 93 -6.74 8.32 0.28
CA GLY A 93 -5.70 7.55 -0.35
C GLY A 93 -5.79 7.53 -1.88
N ILE A 94 -6.10 6.36 -2.42
CA ILE A 94 -5.85 6.01 -3.82
C ILE A 94 -6.56 6.93 -4.82
N PRO A 95 -7.89 7.22 -4.71
CA PRO A 95 -8.59 7.96 -5.76
C PRO A 95 -8.07 9.39 -5.94
N ILE A 96 -7.73 10.06 -4.84
CA ILE A 96 -7.22 11.45 -4.88
C ILE A 96 -5.82 11.48 -5.50
N LEU A 97 -4.96 10.53 -5.14
CA LEU A 97 -3.61 10.43 -5.67
C LEU A 97 -3.61 10.06 -7.16
N GLU A 98 -4.42 9.09 -7.56
CA GLU A 98 -4.58 8.70 -8.97
C GLU A 98 -5.16 9.84 -9.81
N ALA A 99 -6.16 10.57 -9.29
CA ALA A 99 -6.73 11.72 -10.00
C ALA A 99 -5.70 12.84 -10.15
N LYS A 100 -4.83 13.06 -9.16
CA LYS A 100 -3.73 14.02 -9.27
C LYS A 100 -2.69 13.56 -10.29
N ALA A 101 -2.25 12.32 -10.20
CA ALA A 101 -1.33 11.70 -11.15
C ALA A 101 -1.82 11.81 -12.59
N ALA A 102 -3.10 11.53 -12.82
CA ALA A 102 -3.73 11.64 -14.13
C ALA A 102 -3.81 13.09 -14.64
N ARG A 103 -3.96 14.08 -13.75
CA ARG A 103 -3.92 15.49 -14.16
C ARG A 103 -2.50 15.95 -14.49
N ASP A 104 -1.52 15.51 -13.72
CA ASP A 104 -0.13 15.96 -13.84
C ASP A 104 0.60 15.26 -15.01
N HIS A 105 0.30 13.98 -15.26
CA HIS A 105 1.03 13.11 -16.22
C HIS A 105 0.15 12.39 -17.25
N GLY A 106 -1.16 12.66 -17.30
CA GLY A 106 -2.11 11.87 -18.10
C GLY A 106 -1.85 11.81 -19.61
N GLU A 107 -1.20 12.83 -20.17
CA GLU A 107 -0.85 12.89 -21.59
C GLU A 107 0.44 12.14 -21.92
N GLU A 108 1.26 11.82 -20.91
CA GLU A 108 2.52 11.12 -21.09
C GLU A 108 2.29 9.66 -21.48
N GLU A 109 3.01 9.18 -22.49
CA GLU A 109 2.93 7.78 -22.93
C GLU A 109 3.45 6.82 -21.83
N GLU A 110 4.51 7.22 -21.14
CA GLU A 110 5.11 6.45 -20.04
C GLU A 110 4.13 6.27 -18.87
N TYR A 111 3.38 7.32 -18.51
CA TYR A 111 2.32 7.23 -17.49
C TYR A 111 1.21 6.26 -17.92
N ARG A 112 0.73 6.36 -19.16
CA ARG A 112 -0.31 5.47 -19.69
C ARG A 112 0.12 4.01 -19.72
N LYS A 113 1.39 3.75 -20.06
CA LYS A 113 1.96 2.41 -20.00
C LYS A 113 2.04 1.91 -18.55
N TYR A 114 2.55 2.74 -17.64
CA TYR A 114 2.68 2.40 -16.23
C TYR A 114 1.34 2.01 -15.58
N ILE A 115 0.27 2.78 -15.79
CA ILE A 115 -1.05 2.46 -15.21
C ILE A 115 -1.69 1.20 -15.82
N ALA A 116 -1.31 0.83 -17.04
CA ALA A 116 -1.82 -0.37 -17.72
C ALA A 116 -1.11 -1.64 -17.25
N GLU A 117 0.20 -1.54 -16.96
CA GLU A 117 1.05 -2.67 -16.57
C GLU A 117 1.16 -2.84 -15.05
N THR A 118 0.68 -1.87 -14.25
CA THR A 118 0.88 -1.86 -12.79
C THR A 118 -0.45 -1.97 -12.03
N SER A 119 -0.52 -2.97 -11.14
CA SER A 119 -1.63 -3.14 -10.20
C SER A 119 -1.86 -1.89 -9.35
N VAL A 120 -3.09 -1.63 -8.94
CA VAL A 120 -3.41 -0.47 -8.09
C VAL A 120 -2.85 -0.64 -6.68
N LEU A 121 -3.02 -1.82 -6.08
CA LEU A 121 -2.85 -2.00 -4.64
C LEU A 121 -2.04 -3.25 -4.29
N VAL A 122 -2.52 -4.42 -4.71
CA VAL A 122 -1.81 -5.68 -4.45
C VAL A 122 -0.55 -5.74 -5.32
N PRO A 123 0.66 -5.87 -4.73
CA PRO A 123 1.89 -6.01 -5.51
C PRO A 123 1.86 -7.28 -6.36
N VAL A 124 1.85 -7.11 -7.68
CA VAL A 124 1.93 -8.20 -8.65
C VAL A 124 3.19 -8.00 -9.50
N PRO A 125 4.06 -9.02 -9.63
CA PRO A 125 5.21 -8.95 -10.51
C PRO A 125 4.79 -8.61 -11.96
N PRO A 126 5.48 -7.68 -12.66
CA PRO A 126 5.13 -7.25 -14.02
C PRO A 126 5.09 -8.39 -15.04
N GLN A 127 5.78 -9.50 -14.78
CA GLN A 127 5.81 -10.68 -15.65
C GLN A 127 4.48 -11.46 -15.67
N LEU A 128 3.54 -11.15 -14.77
CA LEU A 128 2.24 -11.81 -14.65
C LEU A 128 1.09 -10.97 -15.24
N HIS A 129 1.39 -9.83 -15.85
CA HIS A 129 0.44 -8.94 -16.51
C HIS A 129 0.29 -9.25 -18.00
#